data_AF-A0A7S0LAI6-F1
#
_entry.id   AF-A0A7S0LAI6-F1
#
_cell.length_a   1.000
_cell.length_b   1.000
_cell.length_c   1.000
_cell.angle_alpha   90.00
_cell.angle_beta   90.00
_cell.angle_gamma   90.00
#
_symmetry.space_group_name_H-M   'P 1'
#
loop_
_entity.id
_entity.type
_entity.pdbx_description
1 polymer ?
#
loop_
_entity_poly.entity_id
_entity_poly.type
_entity_poly.pdbx_seq_one_letter_code
_entity_poly.pdbx_strand_id
1 'polypeptide(L)'
;GATCLMGAGATMERNKPIVLVREADPNKGGLSMRRVREECPIDLIPFVLDRGLPIITWMRVAAFQRVSLRLIAEGVLAACPGNNLAEGVLATYPSNNLLATTFGVHEMLGEVDSVGQAWITTNKDTAAKKLYFRDEVKCPDLSFATPISLVVSAHNWGAAELAAELIATFGEGIQISVADSADTLVAMFSTEQASRPFFLLYLNRNTFLGEDGVQLAAQVREMLKDHKPALILSHECDYERNACEFGNFFTTTPDDLVNSGLYSDIAVAFHEPPFRQVSYVEVALKLGAQHLRGEVL
;
A
#
# COMPACT_ATOMS: atom_id res chain seq x y z
N GLY A 1 -18.76 -9.23 -19.54
CA GLY A 1 -19.98 -8.80 -20.25
C GLY A 1 -19.70 -8.64 -21.74
N ALA A 2 -20.67 -8.93 -22.61
CA ALA A 2 -20.50 -9.01 -24.07
C ALA A 2 -19.89 -7.73 -24.70
N THR A 3 -20.21 -6.54 -24.18
CA THR A 3 -19.69 -5.26 -24.66
C THR A 3 -18.18 -5.08 -24.42
N CYS A 4 -17.66 -5.59 -23.29
CA CYS A 4 -16.24 -5.48 -22.97
C CYS A 4 -15.39 -6.35 -23.92
N LEU A 5 -15.87 -7.54 -24.27
CA LEU A 5 -15.16 -8.46 -25.16
C LEU A 5 -15.09 -7.93 -26.59
N MET A 6 -16.18 -7.35 -27.10
CA MET A 6 -16.17 -6.69 -28.41
C MET A 6 -15.19 -5.52 -28.46
N GLY A 7 -15.14 -4.69 -27.41
CA GLY A 7 -14.19 -3.58 -27.33
C GLY A 7 -12.72 -4.04 -27.29
N ALA A 8 -12.42 -5.09 -26.52
CA ALA A 8 -11.08 -5.66 -26.45
C ALA A 8 -10.64 -6.28 -27.79
N GLY A 9 -11.52 -7.04 -28.45
CA GLY A 9 -11.26 -7.61 -29.77
C GLY A 9 -10.96 -6.54 -30.84
N ALA A 10 -11.80 -5.51 -30.95
CA ALA A 10 -11.59 -4.42 -31.91
C ALA A 10 -10.31 -3.60 -31.61
N THR A 11 -9.93 -3.49 -30.34
CA THR A 11 -8.68 -2.86 -29.92
C THR A 11 -7.47 -3.70 -30.34
N MET A 12 -7.56 -5.02 -30.17
CA MET A 12 -6.55 -5.99 -30.61
C MET A 12 -6.35 -5.96 -32.12
N GLU A 13 -7.43 -6.06 -32.90
CA GLU A 13 -7.40 -6.03 -34.37
C GLU A 13 -6.74 -4.75 -34.92
N ARG A 14 -6.92 -3.63 -34.22
CA ARG A 14 -6.37 -2.32 -34.62
C ARG A 14 -5.04 -2.00 -33.94
N ASN A 15 -4.49 -2.95 -33.17
CA ASN A 15 -3.30 -2.82 -32.34
C ASN A 15 -3.24 -1.49 -31.56
N LYS A 16 -4.37 -1.09 -30.96
CA LYS A 16 -4.42 0.14 -30.17
C LYS A 16 -3.76 -0.07 -28.81
N PRO A 17 -3.11 0.96 -28.25
CA PRO A 17 -2.60 0.89 -26.89
C PRO A 17 -3.75 0.73 -25.89
N ILE A 18 -3.49 0.01 -24.79
CA ILE A 18 -4.44 -0.21 -23.70
C ILE A 18 -3.79 0.15 -22.37
N VAL A 19 -4.61 0.65 -21.45
CA VAL A 19 -4.25 0.81 -20.03
C VAL A 19 -5.08 -0.20 -19.25
N LEU A 20 -4.41 -1.10 -18.54
CA LEU A 20 -5.08 -2.13 -17.75
C LEU A 20 -5.37 -1.59 -16.35
N VAL A 21 -6.63 -1.71 -15.94
CA VAL A 21 -7.10 -1.29 -14.63
C VAL A 21 -7.86 -2.43 -13.98
N ARG A 22 -7.56 -2.74 -12.72
CA ARG A 22 -8.21 -3.79 -11.94
C ARG A 22 -8.82 -3.21 -10.67
N GLU A 23 -10.10 -3.47 -10.43
CA GLU A 23 -10.76 -3.15 -9.16
C GLU A 23 -10.09 -3.88 -7.98
N ALA A 24 -9.78 -3.14 -6.91
CA ALA A 24 -9.19 -3.71 -5.70
C ALA A 24 -10.23 -4.40 -4.81
N ASP A 25 -11.45 -3.86 -4.73
CA ASP A 25 -12.50 -4.31 -3.81
C ASP A 25 -13.29 -5.50 -4.40
N PRO A 26 -13.19 -6.71 -3.81
CA PRO A 26 -13.95 -7.88 -4.27
C PRO A 26 -15.46 -7.66 -4.27
N ASN A 27 -15.98 -6.86 -3.33
CA ASN A 27 -17.41 -6.55 -3.22
C ASN A 27 -17.90 -5.60 -4.31
N LYS A 28 -16.98 -5.05 -5.11
CA LYS A 28 -17.25 -4.15 -6.23
C LYS A 28 -16.82 -4.75 -7.57
N GLY A 29 -16.55 -6.05 -7.60
CA GLY A 29 -16.14 -6.78 -8.80
C GLY A 29 -14.63 -6.92 -8.98
N GLY A 30 -13.84 -6.66 -7.92
CA GLY A 30 -12.42 -6.98 -7.89
C GLY A 30 -12.19 -8.48 -7.98
N LEU A 31 -11.26 -8.89 -8.85
CA LEU A 31 -10.91 -10.29 -9.07
C LEU A 31 -9.42 -10.51 -8.82
N SER A 32 -9.06 -11.72 -8.37
CA SER A 32 -7.66 -12.13 -8.35
C SER A 32 -7.12 -12.29 -9.78
N MET A 33 -5.82 -12.11 -9.98
CA MET A 33 -5.21 -12.27 -11.31
C MET A 33 -5.44 -13.66 -11.92
N ARG A 34 -5.51 -14.70 -11.08
CA ARG A 34 -5.89 -16.04 -11.50
C ARG A 34 -7.29 -16.06 -12.12
N ARG A 35 -8.28 -15.49 -11.41
CA ARG A 35 -9.67 -15.38 -11.90
C ARG A 35 -9.77 -14.53 -13.17
N VAL A 36 -9.06 -13.40 -13.22
CA VAL A 36 -9.01 -12.55 -14.43
C VAL A 36 -8.52 -13.35 -15.64
N ARG A 37 -7.49 -14.20 -15.47
CA ARG A 37 -6.98 -15.05 -16.55
C ARG A 37 -7.96 -16.16 -16.93
N GLU A 38 -8.60 -16.80 -15.94
CA GLU A 38 -9.63 -17.83 -16.16
C GLU A 38 -10.84 -17.29 -16.94
N GLU A 39 -11.24 -16.04 -16.68
CA GLU A 39 -12.41 -15.40 -17.30
C GLU A 39 -12.09 -14.68 -18.63
N CYS A 40 -10.80 -14.49 -18.95
CA CYS A 40 -10.38 -13.85 -20.20
C CYS A 40 -10.44 -14.85 -21.36
N PRO A 41 -11.06 -14.51 -22.51
CA PRO A 41 -11.03 -15.37 -23.69
C PRO A 41 -9.61 -15.68 -24.13
N ILE A 42 -9.36 -16.94 -24.47
CA ILE A 42 -8.01 -17.44 -24.76
C ILE A 42 -7.28 -16.65 -25.84
N ASP A 43 -8.01 -16.20 -26.87
CA ASP A 43 -7.46 -15.41 -27.98
C ASP A 43 -7.03 -13.98 -27.56
N LEU A 44 -7.61 -13.46 -26.47
CA LEU A 44 -7.29 -12.12 -25.95
C LEU A 44 -6.19 -12.15 -24.89
N ILE A 45 -5.91 -13.30 -24.26
CA ILE A 45 -4.91 -13.41 -23.19
C ILE A 45 -3.53 -12.90 -23.64
N PRO A 46 -2.98 -13.29 -24.82
CA PRO A 46 -1.68 -12.80 -25.27
C PRO A 46 -1.64 -11.28 -25.44
N PHE A 47 -2.74 -10.67 -25.88
CA PHE A 47 -2.86 -9.24 -26.12
C PHE A 47 -3.09 -8.43 -24.83
N VAL A 48 -3.97 -8.92 -23.96
CA VAL A 48 -4.43 -8.17 -22.78
C VAL A 48 -3.53 -8.43 -21.57
N LEU A 49 -3.08 -9.67 -21.34
CA LEU A 49 -2.43 -10.07 -20.08
C LEU A 49 -0.95 -10.38 -20.23
N ASP A 50 -0.52 -10.98 -21.34
CA ASP A 50 0.87 -11.47 -21.49
C ASP A 50 1.81 -10.47 -22.16
N ARG A 51 1.33 -9.27 -22.55
CA ARG A 51 2.18 -8.20 -23.10
C ARG A 51 3.12 -7.53 -22.10
N GLY A 52 3.05 -7.91 -20.82
CA GLY A 52 3.84 -7.29 -19.76
C GLY A 52 3.43 -5.86 -19.42
N LEU A 53 2.22 -5.43 -19.84
CA LEU A 53 1.66 -4.15 -19.42
C LEU A 53 1.39 -4.18 -17.90
N PRO A 54 1.70 -3.11 -17.16
CA PRO A 54 1.34 -3.08 -15.75
C PRO A 54 -0.18 -3.03 -15.60
N ILE A 55 -0.64 -3.59 -14.50
CA ILE A 55 -2.06 -3.58 -14.13
C ILE A 55 -2.21 -2.58 -12.99
N ILE A 56 -2.87 -1.46 -13.28
CA ILE A 56 -3.11 -0.42 -12.29
C ILE A 56 -4.25 -0.87 -11.38
N THR A 57 -3.98 -0.97 -10.09
CA THR A 57 -5.00 -1.23 -9.10
C THR A 57 -5.87 0.02 -8.92
N TRP A 58 -7.18 -0.12 -9.10
CA TRP A 58 -8.17 0.92 -8.84
C TRP A 58 -8.58 0.90 -7.37
N MET A 59 -8.26 1.99 -6.68
CA MET A 59 -8.57 2.19 -5.27
C MET A 59 -9.83 3.05 -5.12
N ARG A 60 -10.71 2.68 -4.20
CA ARG A 60 -11.97 3.40 -3.94
C ARG A 60 -11.89 4.44 -2.84
N VAL A 61 -10.91 4.31 -1.95
CA VAL A 61 -10.66 5.29 -0.89
C VAL A 61 -9.99 6.52 -1.51
N ALA A 62 -10.55 7.70 -1.27
CA ALA A 62 -10.20 8.93 -1.98
C ALA A 62 -8.70 9.26 -1.96
N ALA A 63 -8.02 9.07 -0.82
CA ALA A 63 -6.59 9.30 -0.68
C ALA A 63 -5.77 8.43 -1.66
N PHE A 64 -6.09 7.14 -1.75
CA PHE A 64 -5.41 6.18 -2.65
C PHE A 64 -5.88 6.29 -4.10
N GLN A 65 -7.16 6.64 -4.32
CA GLN A 65 -7.76 6.76 -5.64
C GLN A 65 -7.03 7.79 -6.51
N ARG A 66 -6.49 8.86 -5.91
CA ARG A 66 -5.67 9.84 -6.60
C ARG A 66 -4.44 9.19 -7.25
N VAL A 67 -3.77 8.27 -6.55
CA VAL A 67 -2.65 7.52 -7.11
C VAL A 67 -3.12 6.67 -8.31
N SER A 68 -4.24 5.95 -8.19
CA SER A 68 -4.81 5.18 -9.31
C SER A 68 -5.12 6.09 -10.52
N LEU A 69 -5.75 7.24 -10.30
CA LEU A 69 -6.08 8.20 -11.36
C LEU A 69 -4.84 8.78 -12.03
N ARG A 70 -3.82 9.14 -11.25
CA ARG A 70 -2.53 9.60 -11.78
C ARG A 70 -1.94 8.55 -12.72
N LEU A 71 -1.83 7.31 -12.25
CA LEU A 71 -1.24 6.22 -13.03
C LEU A 71 -2.04 5.94 -14.32
N ILE A 72 -3.38 6.00 -14.25
CA ILE A 72 -4.23 5.86 -15.43
C ILE A 72 -3.96 6.99 -16.42
N ALA A 73 -3.95 8.25 -15.96
CA ALA A 73 -3.69 9.40 -16.81
C ALA A 73 -2.30 9.33 -17.45
N GLU A 74 -1.29 8.93 -16.67
CA GLU A 74 0.06 8.72 -17.15
C GLU A 74 0.12 7.61 -18.22
N GLY A 75 -0.55 6.48 -18.01
CA GLY A 75 -0.66 5.40 -19.00
C GLY A 75 -1.36 5.85 -20.29
N VAL A 76 -2.44 6.64 -20.17
CA VAL A 76 -3.15 7.22 -21.33
C VAL A 76 -2.25 8.19 -22.08
N LEU A 77 -1.53 9.06 -21.37
CA LEU A 77 -0.64 10.03 -22.00
C LEU A 77 0.55 9.36 -22.68
N ALA A 78 1.13 8.32 -22.09
CA ALA A 78 2.19 7.52 -22.71
C ALA A 78 1.71 6.83 -23.99
N ALA A 79 0.43 6.47 -24.07
CA ALA A 79 -0.20 5.91 -25.26
C ALA A 79 -0.53 6.96 -26.35
N CYS A 80 -0.45 8.27 -26.06
CA CYS A 80 -0.69 9.32 -27.04
C CYS A 80 0.56 9.59 -27.91
N PRO A 81 0.41 9.72 -29.24
CA PRO A 81 1.51 10.10 -30.11
C PRO A 81 2.16 11.43 -29.70
N GLY A 82 3.50 11.45 -29.58
CA GLY A 82 4.28 12.67 -29.28
C GLY A 82 4.50 13.01 -27.80
N ASN A 83 4.02 12.18 -26.87
CA ASN A 83 4.27 12.35 -25.43
C ASN A 83 5.45 11.50 -24.95
N ASN A 84 6.47 12.14 -24.38
CA ASN A 84 7.66 11.48 -23.80
C ASN A 84 7.47 11.07 -22.33
N LEU A 85 6.23 10.83 -21.87
CA LEU A 85 5.95 10.44 -20.47
C LEU A 85 6.15 8.94 -20.20
N ALA A 86 6.45 8.15 -21.23
CA ALA A 86 6.52 6.69 -21.17
C ALA A 86 7.58 6.13 -20.20
N GLU A 87 8.58 6.92 -19.80
CA GLU A 87 9.73 6.40 -19.04
C GLU A 87 9.58 6.39 -17.52
N GLY A 88 8.73 7.24 -16.94
CA GLY A 88 8.71 7.44 -15.48
C GLY A 88 7.73 6.56 -14.70
N VAL A 89 6.72 6.03 -15.38
CA VAL A 89 5.45 5.62 -14.73
C VAL A 89 5.37 4.10 -14.58
N LEU A 90 5.90 3.39 -15.57
CA LEU A 90 5.91 1.92 -15.62
C LEU A 90 7.06 1.32 -14.80
N ALA A 91 8.11 2.10 -14.49
CA ALA A 91 9.27 1.65 -13.72
C ALA A 91 9.01 1.52 -12.19
N THR A 92 7.98 2.21 -11.68
CA THR A 92 7.61 2.20 -10.25
C THR A 92 6.63 1.10 -9.84
N TYR A 93 6.05 0.39 -10.81
CA TYR A 93 5.32 -0.85 -10.53
C TYR A 93 6.32 -2.00 -10.60
N PRO A 94 6.39 -2.90 -9.60
CA PRO A 94 6.97 -4.21 -9.85
C PRO A 94 6.16 -4.80 -11.00
N SER A 95 6.80 -4.97 -12.16
CA SER A 95 6.19 -5.69 -13.25
C SER A 95 5.81 -7.07 -12.70
N ASN A 96 4.61 -7.55 -13.04
CA ASN A 96 4.16 -8.92 -12.72
C ASN A 96 5.09 -10.01 -13.27
N ASN A 97 6.20 -9.64 -13.92
CA ASN A 97 7.31 -10.49 -14.30
C ASN A 97 8.14 -11.05 -13.13
N LEU A 98 7.84 -10.73 -11.87
CA LEU A 98 8.41 -11.48 -10.74
C LEU A 98 7.93 -12.94 -10.65
N LEU A 99 6.95 -13.35 -11.47
CA LEU A 99 6.65 -14.77 -11.67
C LEU A 99 7.68 -15.51 -12.54
N ALA A 100 8.52 -14.80 -13.32
CA ALA A 100 9.49 -15.44 -14.23
C ALA A 100 10.88 -15.60 -13.61
N THR A 101 11.28 -14.78 -12.65
CA THR A 101 12.68 -14.74 -12.17
C THR A 101 12.99 -15.64 -10.97
N THR A 102 11.98 -16.14 -10.26
CA THR A 102 12.21 -16.89 -9.00
C THR A 102 12.18 -18.42 -9.19
N PHE A 103 11.73 -18.94 -10.34
CA PHE A 103 11.56 -20.39 -10.56
C PHE A 103 12.14 -20.94 -11.87
N GLY A 104 13.29 -20.41 -12.34
CA GLY A 104 14.16 -21.16 -13.26
C GLY A 104 13.50 -21.77 -14.49
N VAL A 105 12.65 -21.03 -15.19
CA VAL A 105 12.10 -21.42 -16.51
C VAL A 105 12.64 -20.48 -17.58
N HIS A 106 13.91 -20.67 -17.94
CA HIS A 106 14.57 -19.91 -19.01
C HIS A 106 14.29 -20.51 -20.42
N GLU A 107 13.50 -21.58 -20.51
CA GLU A 107 13.40 -22.36 -21.76
C GLU A 107 11.94 -22.67 -22.09
N MET A 108 11.11 -21.66 -22.41
CA MET A 108 9.87 -21.91 -23.16
C MET A 108 9.11 -20.67 -23.71
N LEU A 109 9.75 -19.50 -23.82
CA LEU A 109 9.16 -18.38 -24.54
C LEU A 109 10.02 -18.08 -25.76
N GLY A 110 9.49 -18.41 -26.93
CA GLY A 110 10.08 -18.03 -28.22
C GLY A 110 10.30 -16.52 -28.30
N GLU A 111 11.18 -16.12 -29.22
CA GLU A 111 11.59 -14.73 -29.46
C GLU A 111 10.42 -13.75 -29.30
N VAL A 112 10.53 -12.91 -28.28
CA VAL A 112 9.57 -11.84 -27.99
C VAL A 112 9.75 -10.79 -29.08
N ASP A 113 8.67 -10.52 -29.84
CA ASP A 113 8.67 -9.55 -30.92
C ASP A 113 9.31 -8.21 -30.52
N SER A 114 10.19 -7.72 -31.39
CA SER A 114 11.01 -6.49 -31.24
C SER A 114 10.24 -5.21 -30.84
N VAL A 115 8.91 -5.21 -30.92
CA VAL A 115 8.04 -4.10 -30.53
C VAL A 115 7.81 -4.06 -29.01
N GLY A 116 7.86 -5.20 -28.32
CA GLY A 116 7.70 -5.28 -26.85
C GLY A 116 8.95 -4.82 -26.10
N GLN A 117 10.15 -5.03 -26.66
CA GLN A 117 11.39 -4.51 -26.08
C GLN A 117 11.50 -2.98 -26.16
N ALA A 118 10.90 -2.36 -27.18
CA ALA A 118 10.95 -0.90 -27.36
C ALA A 118 10.22 -0.10 -26.26
N TRP A 119 9.32 -0.73 -25.50
CA TRP A 119 8.66 -0.09 -24.35
C TRP A 119 9.53 -0.05 -23.07
N ILE A 120 10.61 -0.83 -23.02
CA ILE A 120 11.42 -1.04 -21.80
C ILE A 120 12.84 -0.46 -21.93
N THR A 121 13.34 -0.15 -23.13
CA THR A 121 14.76 0.25 -23.30
C THR A 121 14.98 1.42 -24.25
N THR A 122 14.48 2.62 -23.97
CA THR A 122 15.12 3.84 -24.54
C THR A 122 14.87 5.14 -23.76
N ASN A 123 15.83 5.51 -22.90
CA ASN A 123 16.41 6.86 -22.67
C ASN A 123 16.89 7.10 -21.22
N LYS A 124 18.21 7.04 -21.03
CA LYS A 124 18.87 7.23 -19.73
C LYS A 124 19.00 8.68 -19.22
N ASP A 125 18.34 9.68 -19.83
CA ASP A 125 18.80 11.08 -19.62
C ASP A 125 17.74 12.20 -19.61
N THR A 126 16.47 11.95 -19.22
CA THR A 126 15.57 13.08 -18.93
C THR A 126 14.88 12.95 -17.57
N ALA A 127 14.92 14.04 -16.79
CA ALA A 127 14.09 14.20 -15.61
C ALA A 127 12.62 14.09 -16.02
N ALA A 128 12.07 12.87 -15.94
CA ALA A 128 10.73 12.56 -16.39
C ALA A 128 9.73 13.49 -15.70
N LYS A 129 8.96 14.25 -16.49
CA LYS A 129 7.84 15.05 -15.97
C LYS A 129 6.87 14.07 -15.29
N LYS A 130 6.62 14.22 -13.98
CA LYS A 130 5.66 13.41 -13.25
C LYS A 130 4.34 14.16 -13.12
N LEU A 131 3.22 13.47 -13.29
CA LEU A 131 1.91 14.07 -13.00
C LEU A 131 1.73 14.18 -11.48
N TYR A 132 0.97 15.17 -11.04
CA TYR A 132 0.63 15.35 -9.63
C TYR A 132 -0.74 16.01 -9.53
N PHE A 133 -1.43 15.78 -8.40
CA PHE A 133 -2.61 16.58 -8.07
C PHE A 133 -2.16 17.85 -7.34
N ARG A 134 -2.81 18.98 -7.64
CA ARG A 134 -2.47 20.27 -7.04
C ARG A 134 -2.53 20.25 -5.51
N ASP A 135 -3.42 19.44 -4.96
CA ASP A 135 -3.64 19.22 -3.54
C ASP A 135 -3.13 17.84 -3.07
N GLU A 136 -2.19 17.23 -3.81
CA GLU A 136 -1.52 16.01 -3.37
C GLU A 136 -0.63 16.33 -2.18
N VAL A 137 -0.90 15.66 -1.05
CA VAL A 137 -0.05 15.71 0.14
C VAL A 137 1.02 14.65 0.02
N LYS A 138 2.29 15.02 0.13
CA LYS A 138 3.41 14.07 0.13
C LYS A 138 4.10 14.06 1.49
N CYS A 139 4.81 12.98 1.80
CA CYS A 139 5.56 12.87 3.05
C CYS A 139 6.49 14.08 3.31
N PRO A 140 7.23 14.63 2.31
CA PRO A 140 8.07 15.81 2.52
C PRO A 140 7.30 17.10 2.80
N ASP A 141 5.99 17.15 2.53
CA ASP A 141 5.14 18.32 2.80
C ASP A 141 4.61 18.33 4.25
N LEU A 142 4.93 17.28 5.03
CA LEU A 142 4.48 17.10 6.40
C LEU A 142 5.64 17.21 7.38
N SER A 143 5.38 17.80 8.54
CA SER A 143 6.30 17.80 9.67
C SER A 143 5.58 17.69 11.00
N PHE A 144 6.30 17.21 12.01
CA PHE A 144 5.84 17.21 13.38
C PHE A 144 6.39 18.46 14.08
N ALA A 145 5.54 19.19 14.81
CA ALA A 145 5.95 20.39 15.54
C ALA A 145 6.98 20.07 16.66
N THR A 146 6.82 18.89 17.26
CA THR A 146 7.77 18.27 18.20
C THR A 146 7.90 16.80 17.84
N PRO A 147 9.04 16.15 18.10
CA PRO A 147 9.16 14.71 17.92
C PRO A 147 8.04 13.96 18.64
N ILE A 148 7.44 12.97 17.98
CA ILE A 148 6.41 12.12 18.58
C ILE A 148 7.04 10.83 19.09
N SER A 149 6.52 10.31 20.20
CA SER A 149 6.90 9.02 20.75
C SER A 149 5.96 7.93 20.24
N LEU A 150 6.48 6.98 19.47
CA LEU A 150 5.75 5.86 18.88
C LEU A 150 6.20 4.56 19.54
N VAL A 151 5.29 3.94 20.29
CA VAL A 151 5.52 2.67 20.97
C VAL A 151 4.98 1.53 20.12
N VAL A 152 5.79 0.50 19.92
CA VAL A 152 5.39 -0.79 19.31
C VAL A 152 5.56 -1.93 20.30
N SER A 153 4.81 -3.00 20.12
CA SER A 153 5.00 -4.22 20.89
C SER A 153 6.03 -5.14 20.23
N ALA A 154 6.92 -5.74 21.02
CA ALA A 154 7.82 -6.81 20.58
C ALA A 154 7.05 -8.07 20.12
N HIS A 155 5.81 -8.24 20.59
CA HIS A 155 4.91 -9.34 20.27
C HIS A 155 3.96 -9.03 19.11
N ASN A 156 4.03 -7.82 18.54
CA ASN A 156 3.28 -7.47 17.34
C ASN A 156 4.17 -7.68 16.10
N TRP A 157 4.10 -8.88 15.54
CA TRP A 157 4.89 -9.26 14.37
C TRP A 157 4.80 -8.24 13.23
N GLY A 158 5.94 -7.72 12.77
CA GLY A 158 6.02 -6.73 11.68
C GLY A 158 5.87 -5.26 12.11
N ALA A 159 5.49 -4.97 13.36
CA ALA A 159 5.23 -3.60 13.82
C ALA A 159 6.52 -2.77 13.92
N ALA A 160 7.62 -3.39 14.37
CA ALA A 160 8.92 -2.72 14.47
C ALA A 160 9.45 -2.33 13.08
N GLU A 161 9.26 -3.20 12.08
CA GLU A 161 9.63 -2.96 10.68
C GLU A 161 8.80 -1.82 10.09
N LEU A 162 7.48 -1.81 10.30
CA LEU A 162 6.64 -0.70 9.87
C LEU A 162 7.06 0.62 10.54
N ALA A 163 7.37 0.58 11.84
CA ALA A 163 7.82 1.77 12.55
C ALA A 163 9.18 2.25 11.99
N ALA A 164 10.11 1.35 11.66
CA ALA A 164 11.36 1.70 10.99
C ALA A 164 11.13 2.35 9.62
N GLU A 165 10.13 1.91 8.85
CA GLU A 165 9.72 2.57 7.59
C GLU A 165 9.23 4.02 7.84
N LEU A 166 8.49 4.25 8.93
CA LEU A 166 8.05 5.59 9.32
C LEU A 166 9.23 6.48 9.72
N ILE A 167 10.21 5.98 10.47
CA ILE A 167 11.46 6.73 10.75
C ILE A 167 12.21 7.02 9.45
N ALA A 168 12.36 6.05 8.56
CA ALA A 168 13.04 6.27 7.28
C ALA A 168 12.35 7.36 6.43
N THR A 169 11.04 7.54 6.61
CA THR A 169 10.23 8.51 5.89
C THR A 169 10.23 9.90 6.56
N PHE A 170 10.16 9.98 7.88
CA PHE A 170 9.95 11.24 8.63
C PHE A 170 11.14 11.66 9.51
N GLY A 171 12.21 10.86 9.53
CA GLY A 171 13.45 11.14 10.26
C GLY A 171 13.24 11.35 11.75
N GLU A 172 13.88 12.39 12.28
CA GLU A 172 13.87 12.74 13.71
C GLU A 172 12.50 13.19 14.25
N GLY A 173 11.49 13.34 13.38
CA GLY A 173 10.12 13.64 13.79
C GLY A 173 9.44 12.50 14.56
N ILE A 174 9.96 11.28 14.46
CA ILE A 174 9.41 10.09 15.13
C ILE A 174 10.51 9.41 15.95
N GLN A 175 10.22 9.17 17.23
CA GLN A 175 11.04 8.39 18.14
C GLN A 175 10.33 7.07 18.43
N ILE A 176 11.02 5.94 18.27
CA ILE A 176 10.44 4.62 18.53
C ILE A 176 10.88 4.09 19.89
N SER A 177 9.95 3.45 20.59
CA SER A 177 10.22 2.59 21.73
C SER A 177 9.54 1.23 21.53
N VAL A 178 10.17 0.16 22.01
CA VAL A 178 9.62 -1.20 21.91
C VAL A 178 9.25 -1.69 23.31
N ALA A 179 8.00 -2.12 23.49
CA ALA A 179 7.51 -2.72 24.72
C ALA A 179 7.49 -4.24 24.61
N ASP A 180 8.22 -4.91 25.50
CA ASP A 180 8.31 -6.37 25.63
C ASP A 180 7.31 -6.97 26.63
N SER A 181 6.64 -6.14 27.42
CA SER A 181 5.64 -6.58 28.39
C SER A 181 4.55 -5.51 28.58
N ALA A 182 3.47 -5.88 29.26
CA ALA A 182 2.41 -4.94 29.63
C ALA A 182 2.92 -3.88 30.64
N ASP A 183 3.76 -4.28 31.60
CA ASP A 183 4.34 -3.37 32.60
C ASP A 183 5.28 -2.34 31.93
N THR A 184 6.12 -2.79 31.00
CA THR A 184 6.97 -1.90 30.21
C THR A 184 6.13 -0.90 29.42
N LEU A 185 5.05 -1.36 28.79
CA LEU A 185 4.14 -0.49 28.04
C LEU A 185 3.51 0.57 28.96
N VAL A 186 2.94 0.16 30.09
CA VAL A 186 2.31 1.07 31.06
C VAL A 186 3.31 2.10 31.56
N ALA A 187 4.56 1.68 31.85
CA ALA A 187 5.61 2.61 32.26
C ALA A 187 5.90 3.66 31.18
N MET A 188 5.99 3.26 29.91
CA MET A 188 6.20 4.20 28.79
C MET A 188 5.07 5.22 28.67
N PHE A 189 3.82 4.82 28.91
CA PHE A 189 2.65 5.71 28.86
C PHE A 189 2.47 6.57 30.12
N SER A 190 3.07 6.18 31.24
CA SER A 190 3.01 6.89 32.52
C SER A 190 4.12 7.93 32.69
N THR A 191 5.20 7.86 31.88
CA THR A 191 6.29 8.84 31.95
C THR A 191 5.81 10.25 31.56
N GLU A 192 6.19 11.26 32.34
CA GLU A 192 6.02 12.67 31.97
C GLU A 192 6.93 13.00 30.77
N GLN A 193 6.44 12.71 29.56
CA GLN A 193 7.08 13.08 28.31
C GLN A 193 6.53 14.43 27.82
N ALA A 194 7.35 15.17 27.07
CA ALA A 194 6.93 16.43 26.45
C ALA A 194 5.77 16.23 25.45
N SER A 195 5.65 15.03 24.87
CA SER A 195 4.55 14.61 24.00
C SER A 195 3.95 13.29 24.49
N ARG A 196 2.63 13.17 24.49
CA ARG A 196 1.94 11.90 24.78
C ARG A 196 2.39 10.81 23.78
N PRO A 197 2.77 9.60 24.23
CA PRO A 197 3.12 8.52 23.33
C PRO A 197 1.91 7.94 22.60
N PHE A 198 2.14 7.43 21.40
CA PHE A 198 1.18 6.67 20.59
C PHE A 198 1.55 5.19 20.60
N PHE A 199 0.57 4.29 20.62
CA PHE A 199 0.78 2.86 20.44
C PHE A 199 0.39 2.46 19.02
N LEU A 200 1.34 1.94 18.23
CA LEU A 200 1.08 1.40 16.91
C LEU A 200 0.71 -0.09 17.03
N LEU A 201 -0.55 -0.40 16.71
CA LEU A 201 -1.02 -1.77 16.56
C LEU A 201 -1.09 -2.10 15.07
N TYR A 202 -0.17 -2.95 14.64
CA TYR A 202 -0.04 -3.42 13.28
C TYR A 202 -0.84 -4.71 13.07
N LEU A 203 -1.80 -4.66 12.15
CA LEU A 203 -2.75 -5.73 11.87
C LEU A 203 -2.31 -6.47 10.60
N ASN A 204 -1.90 -7.72 10.75
CA ASN A 204 -1.59 -8.66 9.67
C ASN A 204 -2.02 -10.08 10.08
N ARG A 205 -1.79 -11.08 9.23
CA ARG A 205 -2.22 -12.47 9.46
C ARG A 205 -1.75 -13.07 10.79
N ASN A 206 -0.66 -12.57 11.36
CA ASN A 206 -0.06 -13.09 12.59
C ASN A 206 -0.55 -12.35 13.86
N THR A 207 -1.33 -11.27 13.72
CA THR A 207 -1.80 -10.48 14.86
C THR A 207 -2.77 -11.27 15.74
N PHE A 208 -2.49 -11.29 17.04
CA PHE A 208 -3.22 -12.04 18.09
C PHE A 208 -3.16 -13.57 17.97
N LEU A 209 -2.20 -14.13 17.22
CA LEU A 209 -1.99 -15.58 17.14
C LEU A 209 -0.85 -16.07 18.03
N GLY A 210 -1.01 -17.27 18.58
CA GLY A 210 0.03 -17.95 19.36
C GLY A 210 0.36 -17.27 20.68
N GLU A 211 1.54 -17.59 21.23
CA GLU A 211 2.02 -17.04 22.52
C GLU A 211 2.24 -15.52 22.44
N ASP A 212 2.83 -15.04 21.35
CA ASP A 212 2.97 -13.59 21.09
C ASP A 212 1.61 -12.89 21.04
N GLY A 213 0.61 -13.53 20.43
CA GLY A 213 -0.76 -13.00 20.40
C GLY A 213 -1.38 -12.81 21.78
N VAL A 214 -1.11 -13.74 22.71
CA VAL A 214 -1.58 -13.63 24.10
C VAL A 214 -0.89 -12.44 24.81
N GLN A 215 0.41 -12.28 24.62
CA GLN A 215 1.17 -11.18 25.22
C GLN A 215 0.77 -9.82 24.64
N LEU A 216 0.58 -9.75 23.32
CA LEU A 216 0.07 -8.57 22.63
C LEU A 216 -1.32 -8.20 23.15
N ALA A 217 -2.21 -9.17 23.34
CA ALA A 217 -3.54 -8.92 23.89
C ALA A 217 -3.46 -8.35 25.32
N ALA A 218 -2.57 -8.85 26.17
CA ALA A 218 -2.37 -8.30 27.52
C ALA A 218 -1.92 -6.84 27.46
N GLN A 219 -0.96 -6.51 26.60
CA GLN A 219 -0.50 -5.14 26.37
C GLN A 219 -1.63 -4.21 25.87
N VAL A 220 -2.39 -4.64 24.86
CA VAL A 220 -3.50 -3.84 24.30
C VAL A 220 -4.59 -3.62 25.34
N ARG A 221 -4.90 -4.61 26.20
CA ARG A 221 -5.85 -4.44 27.32
C ARG A 221 -5.42 -3.34 28.28
N GLU A 222 -4.15 -3.32 28.69
CA GLU A 222 -3.66 -2.26 29.58
C GLU A 222 -3.72 -0.90 28.90
N MET A 223 -3.32 -0.80 27.64
CA MET A 223 -3.41 0.46 26.88
C MET A 223 -4.87 0.97 26.80
N LEU A 224 -5.83 0.09 26.54
CA LEU A 224 -7.23 0.50 26.36
C LEU A 224 -7.91 1.01 27.64
N LYS A 225 -7.41 0.66 28.84
CA LYS A 225 -8.01 1.12 30.11
C LYS A 225 -7.96 2.64 30.24
N ASP A 226 -6.82 3.25 29.91
CA ASP A 226 -6.57 4.66 30.20
C ASP A 226 -6.21 5.50 28.95
N HIS A 227 -5.94 4.87 27.80
CA HIS A 227 -5.18 5.53 26.73
C HIS A 227 -5.73 5.37 25.30
N LYS A 228 -7.00 5.00 25.10
CA LYS A 228 -7.60 4.77 23.77
C LYS A 228 -7.28 5.82 22.67
N PRO A 229 -7.26 7.15 22.92
CA PRO A 229 -6.91 8.16 21.89
C PRO A 229 -5.47 8.08 21.35
N ALA A 230 -4.59 7.28 21.95
CA ALA A 230 -3.22 7.10 21.53
C ALA A 230 -3.01 5.88 20.62
N LEU A 231 -4.06 5.13 20.30
CA LEU A 231 -3.95 3.94 19.47
C LEU A 231 -3.94 4.28 17.98
N ILE A 232 -2.93 3.79 17.26
CA ILE A 232 -2.83 3.87 15.80
C ILE A 232 -3.00 2.46 15.24
N LEU A 233 -4.13 2.22 14.58
CA LEU A 233 -4.37 0.98 13.84
C LEU A 233 -3.84 1.09 12.42
N SER A 234 -2.97 0.16 12.04
CA SER A 234 -2.41 0.05 10.68
C SER A 234 -2.63 -1.36 10.16
N HIS A 235 -3.31 -1.53 9.03
CA HIS A 235 -3.68 -2.82 8.45
C HIS A 235 -2.88 -3.11 7.19
N GLU A 236 -2.05 -4.16 7.20
CA GLU A 236 -1.29 -4.60 6.03
C GLU A 236 -2.20 -5.21 4.96
N CYS A 237 -2.08 -4.70 3.74
CA CYS A 237 -2.81 -5.12 2.55
C CYS A 237 -1.89 -5.73 1.48
N ASP A 238 -0.56 -5.73 1.68
CA ASP A 238 0.42 -6.43 0.87
C ASP A 238 0.56 -7.90 1.32
N TYR A 239 0.17 -8.85 0.46
CA TYR A 239 0.21 -10.28 0.75
C TYR A 239 1.63 -10.81 0.97
N GLU A 240 2.65 -10.21 0.35
CA GLU A 240 4.05 -10.57 0.58
C GLU A 240 4.52 -10.18 1.99
N ARG A 241 3.75 -9.33 2.68
CA ARG A 241 3.97 -8.86 4.06
C ARG A 241 2.95 -9.42 5.04
N ASN A 242 2.37 -10.58 4.72
CA ASN A 242 1.40 -11.29 5.54
C ASN A 242 0.03 -10.58 5.65
N ALA A 243 -0.41 -9.85 4.63
CA ALA A 243 -1.77 -9.34 4.62
C ALA A 243 -2.84 -10.42 4.78
N CYS A 244 -3.97 -10.01 5.36
CA CYS A 244 -5.20 -10.76 5.43
C CYS A 244 -6.40 -9.82 5.30
N GLU A 245 -7.57 -10.38 4.97
CA GLU A 245 -8.80 -9.59 4.98
C GLU A 245 -9.10 -9.09 6.40
N PHE A 246 -9.56 -7.86 6.52
CA PHE A 246 -9.84 -7.25 7.83
C PHE A 246 -10.83 -8.07 8.67
N GLY A 247 -11.77 -8.76 8.01
CA GLY A 247 -12.73 -9.66 8.67
C GLY A 247 -12.08 -10.75 9.52
N ASN A 248 -10.86 -11.18 9.18
CA ASN A 248 -10.11 -12.19 9.93
C ASN A 248 -9.85 -11.79 11.39
N PHE A 249 -9.70 -10.48 11.66
CA PHE A 249 -9.43 -10.00 13.01
C PHE A 249 -10.60 -10.22 13.97
N PHE A 250 -11.84 -10.34 13.48
CA PHE A 250 -12.98 -10.71 14.34
C PHE A 250 -12.96 -12.18 14.77
N THR A 251 -12.04 -12.99 14.24
CA THR A 251 -11.85 -14.39 14.63
C THR A 251 -10.58 -14.58 15.47
N THR A 252 -9.51 -13.80 15.20
CA THR A 252 -8.23 -13.95 15.91
C THR A 252 -8.09 -13.03 17.12
N THR A 253 -8.81 -11.92 17.16
CA THR A 253 -8.75 -10.98 18.29
C THR A 253 -9.58 -11.51 19.45
N PRO A 254 -9.08 -11.48 20.70
CA PRO A 254 -9.88 -11.81 21.87
C PRO A 254 -11.19 -11.03 21.94
N ASP A 255 -12.29 -11.72 22.27
CA ASP A 255 -13.65 -11.16 22.27
C ASP A 255 -13.78 -9.90 23.12
N ASP A 256 -13.09 -9.83 24.26
CA ASP A 256 -13.13 -8.67 25.15
C ASP A 256 -12.51 -7.41 24.52
N LEU A 257 -11.49 -7.56 23.69
CA LEU A 257 -10.88 -6.47 22.94
C LEU A 257 -11.78 -6.00 21.79
N VAL A 258 -12.44 -6.94 21.10
CA VAL A 258 -13.44 -6.59 20.07
C VAL A 258 -14.61 -5.84 20.70
N ASN A 259 -15.15 -6.36 21.80
CA ASN A 259 -16.32 -5.82 22.49
C ASN A 259 -16.05 -4.48 23.19
N SER A 260 -14.80 -4.19 23.57
CA SER A 260 -14.38 -2.87 24.07
C SER A 260 -14.18 -1.83 22.94
N GLY A 261 -14.43 -2.24 21.70
CA GLY A 261 -14.37 -1.38 20.53
C GLY A 261 -12.95 -1.09 20.08
N LEU A 262 -12.03 -2.07 20.15
CA LEU A 262 -10.68 -1.93 19.59
C LEU A 262 -10.72 -1.44 18.13
N TYR A 263 -11.64 -1.98 17.33
CA TYR A 263 -11.83 -1.62 15.91
C TYR A 263 -12.89 -0.53 15.67
N SER A 264 -13.15 0.32 16.68
CA SER A 264 -14.05 1.48 16.49
C SER A 264 -13.43 2.59 15.66
N ASP A 265 -12.10 2.72 15.69
CA ASP A 265 -11.35 3.61 14.81
C ASP A 265 -10.99 2.89 13.50
N ILE A 266 -11.03 3.64 12.39
CA ILE A 266 -10.69 3.10 11.07
C ILE A 266 -9.19 2.85 11.00
N ALA A 267 -8.75 1.63 10.70
CA ALA A 267 -7.34 1.33 10.45
C ALA A 267 -6.83 2.02 9.18
N VAL A 268 -5.59 2.52 9.23
CA VAL A 268 -4.91 2.98 8.00
C VAL A 268 -4.49 1.75 7.21
N ALA A 269 -4.97 1.64 5.97
CA ALA A 269 -4.57 0.56 5.09
C ALA A 269 -3.15 0.81 4.55
N PHE A 270 -2.25 -0.14 4.78
CA PHE A 270 -0.90 -0.19 4.25
C PHE A 270 -0.91 -1.03 2.98
N HIS A 271 -0.91 -0.37 1.84
CA HIS A 271 -0.86 -1.04 0.54
C HIS A 271 0.59 -1.21 0.07
N GLU A 272 0.77 -2.04 -0.94
CA GLU A 272 2.01 -2.15 -1.69
C GLU A 272 2.35 -0.81 -2.41
N PRO A 273 3.62 -0.57 -2.76
CA PRO A 273 3.98 0.54 -3.63
C PRO A 273 3.20 0.50 -4.97
N PRO A 274 2.81 1.66 -5.53
CA PRO A 274 3.12 3.03 -5.08
C PRO A 274 2.17 3.58 -4.00
N PHE A 275 1.10 2.84 -3.64
CA PHE A 275 0.06 3.30 -2.71
C PHE A 275 0.57 3.43 -1.26
N ARG A 276 1.61 2.68 -0.88
CA ARG A 276 2.25 2.74 0.45
C ARG A 276 2.63 4.16 0.90
N GLN A 277 2.99 5.04 -0.04
CA GLN A 277 3.31 6.44 0.26
C GLN A 277 2.12 7.21 0.84
N VAL A 278 0.91 6.91 0.36
CA VAL A 278 -0.32 7.49 0.91
C VAL A 278 -0.58 6.92 2.31
N SER A 279 -0.29 5.64 2.56
CA SER A 279 -0.39 5.04 3.89
C SER A 279 0.50 5.75 4.93
N TYR A 280 1.73 6.12 4.55
CA TYR A 280 2.62 6.91 5.43
C TYR A 280 2.05 8.29 5.74
N VAL A 281 1.51 8.99 4.74
CA VAL A 281 0.85 10.29 4.91
C VAL A 281 -0.33 10.18 5.89
N GLU A 282 -1.21 9.20 5.70
CA GLU A 282 -2.38 9.00 6.56
C GLU A 282 -1.99 8.68 8.01
N VAL A 283 -0.95 7.86 8.23
CA VAL A 283 -0.42 7.61 9.58
C VAL A 283 0.18 8.87 10.19
N ALA A 284 1.00 9.62 9.44
CA ALA A 284 1.61 10.85 9.95
C ALA A 284 0.56 11.89 10.36
N LEU A 285 -0.48 12.07 9.55
CA LEU A 285 -1.60 12.97 9.88
C LEU A 285 -2.33 12.51 11.16
N LYS A 286 -2.54 11.20 11.34
CA LYS A 286 -3.12 10.65 12.59
C LYS A 286 -2.22 10.83 13.81
N LEU A 287 -0.90 10.80 13.61
CA LEU A 287 0.10 11.09 14.63
C LEU A 287 0.24 12.61 14.90
N GLY A 288 -0.53 13.45 14.20
CA GLY A 288 -0.56 14.91 14.41
C GLY A 288 0.44 15.69 13.57
N ALA A 289 1.02 15.10 12.52
CA ALA A 289 1.80 15.85 11.54
C ALA A 289 0.95 16.96 10.91
N GLN A 290 1.59 18.08 10.63
CA GLN A 290 0.95 19.22 9.98
C GLN A 290 1.61 19.48 8.64
N HIS A 291 0.85 20.11 7.75
CA HIS A 291 1.44 20.68 6.55
C HIS A 291 2.52 21.69 6.93
N LEU A 292 3.70 21.53 6.35
CA LEU A 292 4.66 22.61 6.28
C LEU A 292 3.94 23.79 5.64
N ARG A 293 3.75 24.87 6.41
CA ARG A 293 3.27 26.12 5.82
C ARG A 293 4.35 26.53 4.84
N GLY A 294 4.06 26.38 3.54
CA GLY A 294 4.87 27.01 2.53
C GLY A 294 4.93 28.49 2.85
N GLU A 295 6.12 29.03 3.04
CA GLU A 295 6.31 30.44 2.76
C GLU A 295 5.79 30.64 1.33
N VAL A 296 4.72 31.42 1.21
CA VAL A 296 4.21 31.84 -0.08
C VAL A 296 5.31 32.70 -0.68
N LEU A 297 6.12 32.11 -1.57
CA LEU A 297 7.04 32.84 -2.45
C LEU A 297 6.23 33.64 -3.47
#